data_AF-A0A5C8M272-F1
#
_entry.id   AF-A0A5C8M272-F1
#
_cell.length_a   1.000
_cell.length_b   1.000
_cell.length_c   1.000
_cell.angle_alpha   90.00
_cell.angle_beta   90.00
_cell.angle_gamma   90.00
#
_symmetry.space_group_name_H-M   'P 1'
#
loop_
_entity.id
_entity.type
_entity.pdbx_description
1 polymer ?
#
loop_
_entity_poly.entity_id
_entity_poly.type
_entity_poly.pdbx_seq_one_letter_code
_entity_poly.pdbx_strand_id
1 'polypeptide(L)'
;MTIISTNVFLQKMDEQKLRRRRLKSLRDFLLSSLQISPHSQNLVVVVGNGNERNNSEALLNWLGEETLDDKPLAELPAHQVEGHLLRYLERRFDCWPD
;
A
#
# COMPACT_ATOMS: atom_id res chain seq x y z
N MET A 1 21.92 -25.24 -24.45
CA MET A 1 20.64 -24.70 -24.96
C MET A 1 19.72 -24.47 -23.79
N THR A 2 19.55 -23.21 -23.37
CA THR A 2 18.86 -22.85 -22.13
C THR A 2 17.40 -22.50 -22.43
N ILE A 3 16.55 -23.51 -22.52
CA ILE A 3 15.08 -23.35 -22.65
C ILE A 3 14.51 -23.13 -21.24
N ILE A 4 14.83 -22.00 -20.61
CA ILE A 4 14.30 -21.61 -19.29
C ILE A 4 13.57 -20.25 -19.34
N SER A 5 13.65 -19.50 -20.43
CA SER A 5 13.37 -18.05 -20.38
C SER A 5 11.92 -17.60 -20.54
N THR A 6 11.03 -18.36 -21.18
CA THR A 6 9.66 -17.86 -21.47
C THR A 6 8.66 -18.13 -20.35
N ASN A 7 8.63 -19.35 -19.79
CA ASN A 7 7.67 -19.71 -18.74
C ASN A 7 7.93 -18.94 -17.44
N VAL A 8 9.19 -18.77 -17.05
CA VAL A 8 9.55 -18.00 -15.84
C VAL A 8 9.23 -16.52 -16.01
N PHE A 9 9.43 -15.97 -17.21
CA PHE A 9 9.11 -14.57 -17.49
C PHE A 9 7.60 -14.30 -17.42
N LEU A 10 6.79 -15.16 -18.05
CA LEU A 10 5.33 -15.04 -18.01
C LEU A 10 4.78 -15.17 -16.59
N GLN A 11 5.30 -16.12 -15.82
CA GLN A 11 4.91 -16.31 -14.42
C GLN A 11 5.19 -15.06 -13.57
N LYS A 12 6.40 -14.49 -13.68
CA LYS A 12 6.75 -13.25 -12.96
C LYS A 12 5.86 -12.07 -13.35
N MET A 13 5.48 -11.97 -14.63
CA MET A 13 4.59 -10.91 -15.09
C MET A 13 3.19 -11.03 -14.49
N ASP A 14 2.66 -12.26 -14.38
CA ASP A 14 1.35 -12.51 -13.80
C ASP A 14 1.33 -12.29 -12.29
N GLU A 15 2.39 -12.69 -11.58
CA GLU A 15 2.59 -12.38 -10.16
C GLU A 15 2.61 -10.87 -9.91
N GLN A 16 3.32 -10.09 -10.74
CA GLN A 16 3.34 -8.63 -10.64
C GLN A 16 1.96 -8.02 -10.91
N LYS A 17 1.22 -8.50 -11.91
CA LYS A 17 -0.14 -8.03 -12.20
C LYS A 17 -1.09 -8.32 -11.05
N LEU A 18 -1.03 -9.52 -10.48
CA LEU A 18 -1.84 -9.91 -9.34
C LEU A 18 -1.54 -9.03 -8.12
N ARG A 19 -0.26 -8.83 -7.82
CA ARG A 19 0.18 -7.94 -6.72
C ARG A 19 -0.36 -6.52 -6.91
N ARG A 20 -0.23 -5.95 -8.11
CA ARG A 20 -0.77 -4.61 -8.41
C ARG A 20 -2.28 -4.52 -8.23
N ARG A 21 -3.03 -5.56 -8.61
CA ARG A 21 -4.49 -5.60 -8.39
C ARG A 21 -4.84 -5.68 -6.90
N ARG A 22 -4.12 -6.50 -6.14
CA ARG A 22 -4.31 -6.60 -4.67
C ARG A 22 -4.05 -5.27 -3.98
N LEU A 23 -2.96 -4.59 -4.31
CA LEU A 23 -2.64 -3.27 -3.75
C LEU A 23 -3.74 -2.24 -4.03
N LYS A 24 -4.28 -2.20 -5.25
CA LYS A 24 -5.41 -1.31 -5.59
C LYS A 24 -6.66 -1.65 -4.79
N SER A 25 -6.98 -2.94 -4.68
CA SER A 25 -8.13 -3.39 -3.88
C SER A 25 -7.99 -3.04 -2.40
N LEU A 26 -6.79 -3.20 -1.84
CA LEU A 26 -6.49 -2.81 -0.46
C LEU A 26 -6.60 -1.30 -0.28
N ARG A 27 -6.05 -0.51 -1.19
CA ARG A 27 -6.21 0.95 -1.18
C ARG A 27 -7.69 1.35 -1.18
N ASP A 28 -8.49 0.79 -2.09
CA ASP A 28 -9.92 1.13 -2.21
C ASP A 28 -10.69 0.71 -0.95
N PHE A 29 -10.33 -0.43 -0.36
CA PHE A 29 -10.85 -0.86 0.93
C PHE A 29 -10.49 0.13 2.06
N LEU A 30 -9.23 0.56 2.17
CA LEU A 30 -8.78 1.48 3.22
C LEU A 30 -9.43 2.86 3.08
N LEU A 31 -9.53 3.37 1.85
CA LEU A 31 -10.20 4.64 1.57
C LEU A 31 -11.66 4.62 2.01
N SER A 32 -12.37 3.51 1.73
CA SER A 32 -13.78 3.36 2.07
C SER A 32 -14.02 3.08 3.56
N SER A 33 -13.26 2.15 4.16
CA SER A 33 -13.38 1.78 5.59
C SER A 33 -13.09 2.95 6.52
N LEU A 34 -12.03 3.72 6.24
CA LEU A 34 -11.62 4.87 7.05
C LEU A 34 -12.24 6.19 6.60
N GLN A 35 -13.15 6.16 5.62
CA GLN A 35 -13.83 7.34 5.06
C GLN A 35 -12.87 8.45 4.58
N ILE A 36 -11.73 8.05 4.03
CA ILE A 36 -10.72 8.97 3.53
C ILE A 36 -11.10 9.43 2.12
N SER A 37 -11.12 10.74 1.90
CA SER A 37 -11.30 11.28 0.55
C SER A 37 -10.08 10.96 -0.35
N PRO A 38 -10.26 10.25 -1.47
CA PRO A 38 -9.17 9.80 -2.34
C PRO A 38 -8.44 10.94 -3.04
N HIS A 39 -9.12 12.07 -3.27
CA HIS A 39 -8.62 13.21 -4.02
C HIS A 39 -8.03 14.32 -3.14
N SER A 40 -8.23 14.23 -1.82
CA SER A 40 -7.59 15.15 -0.87
C SER A 40 -6.11 14.82 -0.66
N GLN A 41 -5.39 15.67 0.07
CA GLN A 41 -3.95 15.52 0.34
C GLN A 41 -3.61 15.33 1.82
N ASN A 42 -4.63 15.18 2.68
CA ASN A 42 -4.46 15.17 4.13
C ASN A 42 -3.57 14.02 4.63
N LEU A 43 -3.57 12.88 3.93
CA LEU A 43 -2.73 11.74 4.27
C LEU A 43 -1.37 11.78 3.60
N VAL A 44 -1.20 12.55 2.52
CA VAL A 44 0.09 12.66 1.82
C VAL A 44 1.19 13.13 2.79
N VAL A 45 0.84 13.99 3.74
CA VAL A 45 1.78 14.52 4.75
C VAL A 45 2.24 13.45 5.75
N VAL A 46 1.44 12.38 5.95
CA VAL A 46 1.67 11.40 7.03
C VAL A 46 2.19 10.06 6.48
N VAL A 47 1.59 9.58 5.39
CA VAL A 47 1.92 8.30 4.75
C VAL A 47 2.57 8.45 3.39
N GLY A 48 2.58 9.65 2.80
CA GLY A 48 3.26 9.92 1.54
C GLY A 48 4.72 10.33 1.74
N ASN A 49 5.45 10.31 0.63
CA ASN A 49 6.83 10.80 0.53
C ASN A 49 6.90 12.23 -0.03
N GLY A 50 5.75 12.91 -0.19
CA GLY A 50 5.64 14.29 -0.68
C GLY A 50 5.63 14.41 -2.21
N ASN A 51 5.76 13.30 -2.93
CA ASN A 51 5.72 13.26 -4.40
C ASN A 51 4.33 12.90 -4.95
N GLU A 52 3.42 12.48 -4.08
CA GLU A 52 2.09 12.00 -4.44
C GLU A 52 1.10 13.15 -4.62
N ARG A 53 0.23 13.01 -5.61
CA ARG A 53 -0.75 14.05 -5.95
C ARG A 53 -1.94 14.08 -4.99
N ASN A 54 -2.25 12.94 -4.38
CA ASN A 54 -3.42 12.76 -3.51
C ASN A 54 -3.27 11.53 -2.60
N ASN A 55 -4.21 11.40 -1.65
CA ASN A 55 -4.26 10.31 -0.68
C ASN A 55 -4.32 8.91 -1.33
N SER A 56 -5.02 8.76 -2.46
CA SER A 56 -5.07 7.49 -3.18
C SER A 56 -3.69 7.06 -3.66
N GLU A 57 -2.90 7.99 -4.18
CA GLU A 57 -1.52 7.72 -4.63
C GLU A 57 -0.58 7.48 -3.44
N ALA A 58 -0.68 8.30 -2.38
CA ALA A 58 0.10 8.10 -1.15
C ALA A 58 -0.15 6.72 -0.52
N LEU A 59 -1.41 6.31 -0.37
CA LEU A 59 -1.73 4.98 0.16
C LEU A 59 -1.24 3.85 -0.75
N LEU A 60 -1.32 4.02 -2.08
CA LEU A 60 -0.86 2.98 -2.99
C LEU A 60 0.66 2.80 -2.93
N ASN A 61 1.41 3.89 -2.79
CA ASN A 61 2.86 3.87 -2.62
C ASN A 61 3.22 3.24 -1.27
N TRP A 62 2.61 3.71 -0.18
CA TRP A 62 2.80 3.17 1.17
C TRP A 62 2.54 1.66 1.22
N LEU A 63 1.42 1.19 0.65
CA LEU A 63 1.11 -0.25 0.56
C LEU A 63 2.13 -1.06 -0.25
N GLY A 64 2.78 -0.42 -1.23
CA GLY A 64 3.76 -1.05 -2.10
C GLY A 64 5.15 -1.18 -1.47
N GLU A 65 5.51 -0.22 -0.62
CA GLU A 65 6.82 -0.10 0.03
C GLU A 65 6.84 -0.77 1.41
N GLU A 66 5.75 -0.69 2.17
CA GLU A 66 5.74 -1.17 3.54
C GLU A 66 5.59 -2.68 3.72
N THR A 67 6.07 -3.13 4.87
CA THR A 67 5.99 -4.53 5.30
C THR A 67 5.54 -4.63 6.76
N LEU A 68 4.83 -5.71 7.08
CA LEU A 68 4.48 -6.06 8.46
C LEU A 68 4.90 -7.50 8.70
N ASP A 69 5.67 -7.73 9.76
CA ASP A 69 6.24 -9.03 10.12
C ASP A 69 6.99 -9.70 8.95
N ASP A 70 7.83 -8.91 8.26
CA ASP A 70 8.60 -9.28 7.06
C ASP A 70 7.76 -9.71 5.85
N LYS A 71 6.44 -9.47 5.88
CA LYS A 71 5.53 -9.78 4.78
C LYS A 71 5.09 -8.50 4.07
N PRO A 72 5.03 -8.52 2.73
CA PRO A 72 4.43 -7.43 1.97
C PRO A 72 2.96 -7.24 2.38
N LEU A 73 2.53 -5.99 2.54
CA LEU A 73 1.13 -5.71 2.90
C LEU A 73 0.12 -6.26 1.88
N ALA A 74 0.53 -6.42 0.61
CA ALA A 74 -0.28 -7.03 -0.44
C ALA A 74 -0.65 -8.51 -0.21
N GLU A 75 0.03 -9.19 0.72
CA GLU A 75 -0.22 -10.59 1.08
C GLU A 75 -1.05 -10.75 2.34
N LEU A 76 -1.28 -9.66 3.07
CA LEU A 76 -2.01 -9.67 4.33
C LEU A 76 -3.51 -9.45 4.12
N PRO A 77 -4.34 -9.94 5.04
CA PRO A 77 -5.76 -9.62 5.07
C PRO A 77 -6.00 -8.11 5.25
N ALA A 78 -7.01 -7.57 4.57
CA ALA A 78 -7.30 -6.13 4.56
C ALA A 78 -7.47 -5.52 5.97
N HIS A 79 -8.13 -6.24 6.89
CA HIS A 79 -8.31 -5.78 8.27
C HIS A 79 -6.99 -5.67 9.06
N GLN A 80 -5.98 -6.50 8.76
CA GLN A 80 -4.67 -6.39 9.39
C GLN A 80 -3.93 -5.16 8.87
N VAL A 81 -4.03 -4.90 7.56
CA VAL A 81 -3.45 -3.73 6.92
C VAL A 81 -4.10 -2.44 7.44
N GLU A 82 -5.42 -2.45 7.64
CA GLU A 82 -6.16 -1.33 8.24
C GLU A 82 -5.68 -1.04 9.67
N GLY A 83 -5.62 -2.07 10.53
CA GLY A 83 -5.11 -1.92 11.89
C GLY A 83 -3.64 -1.45 11.92
N HIS A 84 -2.83 -1.89 10.96
CA HIS A 84 -1.45 -1.42 10.83
C HIS A 84 -1.38 0.04 10.41
N LEU A 85 -2.19 0.47 9.43
CA LEU A 85 -2.28 1.86 9.01
C LEU A 85 -2.71 2.76 10.16
N LEU A 86 -3.75 2.37 10.93
CA LEU A 86 -4.20 3.15 12.09
C LEU A 86 -3.09 3.33 13.12
N ARG A 87 -2.40 2.26 13.50
CA ARG A 87 -1.25 2.34 14.43
C ARG A 87 -0.11 3.19 13.88
N TYR A 88 0.13 3.13 12.57
CA TYR A 88 1.12 3.96 11.91
C TYR A 88 0.76 5.44 12.01
N LEU A 89 -0.51 5.78 11.76
CA LEU A 89 -1.02 7.15 11.89
C LEU A 89 -0.96 7.65 13.34
N GLU A 90 -1.44 6.87 14.31
CA GLU A 90 -1.39 7.19 15.74
C GLU A 90 0.04 7.55 16.17
N ARG A 91 1.02 6.69 15.85
CA ARG A 91 2.43 6.96 16.16
C ARG A 91 2.94 8.25 15.54
N ARG A 92 2.53 8.57 14.31
CA ARG A 92 2.95 9.78 13.60
C ARG A 92 2.33 11.05 14.17
N PHE A 93 1.11 10.98 14.69
CA PHE A 93 0.48 12.10 15.38
C PHE A 93 1.04 12.29 16.80
N ASP A 94 1.32 11.21 17.53
CA ASP A 94 1.89 11.26 18.88
C ASP A 94 3.33 11.82 18.93
N CYS A 95 4.06 11.78 17.81
CA CYS A 95 5.43 12.30 17.74
C CYS A 95 5.54 13.72 17.19
N TRP A 96 4.42 14.45 17.05
CA TRP A 96 4.44 15.88 16.74
C TRP A 96 4.65 16.67 18.05
N PRO A 97 5.76 17.41 18.22
CA PRO A 97 5.90 18.29 19.37
C PRO A 97 4.87 19.43 19.27
N ASP A 98 4.20 19.72 20.38
CA ASP A 98 3.26 20.86 20.53
C ASP A 98 3.85 22.19 20.04
#